data_AF-A0A3D4B1L3-F1
#
_entry.id   AF-A0A3D4B1L3-F1
#
_cell.length_a   1.000
_cell.length_b   1.000
_cell.length_c   1.000
_cell.angle_alpha   90.00
_cell.angle_beta   90.00
_cell.angle_gamma   90.00
#
_symmetry.space_group_name_H-M   'P 1'
#
loop_
_entity.id
_entity.type
_entity.pdbx_description
1 polymer ?
#
loop_
_entity_poly.entity_id
_entity_poly.type
_entity_poly.pdbx_seq_one_letter_code
_entity_poly.pdbx_strand_id
1 'polypeptide(L)'
;MVIAIDIGLAASGDVFQAEVDRYIRDLRDTHDPVPGKDRIRLPAHIEEERTILHRRVGIHFGEQEKRAKQALHEHYRVALPWD
;
A
#
# COMPACT_ATOMS: atom_id res chain seq x y z
N MET A 1 -14.28 -9.98 -12.39
CA MET A 1 -14.18 -11.34 -11.84
C MET A 1 -13.41 -11.24 -10.53
N VAL A 2 -13.88 -11.88 -9.46
CA VAL A 2 -13.21 -11.92 -8.15
C VAL A 2 -13.10 -13.39 -7.75
N ILE A 3 -11.92 -13.78 -7.26
CA ILE A 3 -11.64 -15.14 -6.76
C ILE A 3 -11.16 -14.99 -5.32
N ALA A 4 -11.73 -15.80 -4.43
CA ALA A 4 -11.28 -15.93 -3.05
C ALA A 4 -10.90 -17.40 -2.81
N ILE A 5 -9.75 -17.62 -2.18
CA ILE A 5 -9.25 -18.95 -1.84
C ILE A 5 -9.32 -19.08 -0.32
N ASP A 6 -10.05 -20.08 0.17
CA ASP A 6 -10.04 -20.41 1.58
C ASP A 6 -8.80 -21.22 1.91
N ILE A 7 -7.83 -20.55 2.53
CA ILE A 7 -6.55 -21.14 2.94
C ILE A 7 -6.76 -22.19 4.04
N GLY A 8 -7.81 -22.05 4.86
CA GLY A 8 -8.15 -22.98 5.94
C GLY A 8 -8.42 -24.42 5.47
N LEU A 9 -8.77 -24.59 4.19
CA LEU A 9 -8.95 -25.90 3.57
C LEU A 9 -7.62 -26.61 3.27
N ALA A 10 -6.50 -25.88 3.23
CA ALA A 10 -5.17 -26.43 2.92
C ALA A 10 -4.23 -26.44 4.13
N ALA A 11 -4.29 -25.42 4.99
CA ALA A 11 -3.46 -25.30 6.18
C ALA A 11 -4.14 -24.42 7.24
N SER A 12 -3.73 -24.58 8.51
CA SER A 12 -4.12 -23.61 9.55
C SER A 12 -3.55 -22.22 9.26
N GLY A 13 -4.27 -21.18 9.70
CA GLY A 13 -3.86 -19.79 9.48
C GLY A 13 -2.46 -19.49 10.03
N ASP A 14 -2.14 -19.96 11.24
CA ASP A 14 -0.84 -19.73 11.88
C ASP A 14 0.31 -20.37 11.12
N VAL A 15 0.13 -21.60 10.62
CA VAL A 15 1.13 -22.29 9.80
C VAL A 15 1.34 -21.56 8.48
N PHE A 16 0.26 -21.16 7.80
CA PHE A 16 0.37 -20.41 6.56
C PHE A 16 1.10 -19.08 6.76
N GLN A 17 0.75 -18.33 7.81
CA GLN A 17 1.40 -17.07 8.14
C GLN A 17 2.89 -17.26 8.42
N ALA A 18 3.26 -18.26 9.23
CA ALA A 18 4.67 -18.55 9.53
C ALA A 18 5.48 -18.90 8.27
N GLU A 19 4.89 -19.64 7.33
CA GLU A 19 5.55 -19.98 6.06
C GLU A 19 5.70 -18.77 5.13
N VAL A 20 4.69 -17.90 5.06
CA VAL A 20 4.79 -16.63 4.33
C VAL A 20 5.89 -15.75 4.93
N ASP A 21 5.92 -15.60 6.26
CA ASP A 21 6.93 -14.79 6.95
C ASP A 21 8.35 -15.33 6.72
N ARG A 22 8.50 -16.66 6.72
CA ARG A 22 9.76 -17.33 6.37
C ARG A 22 10.17 -17.03 4.93
N TYR A 23 9.26 -17.21 3.97
CA TYR A 23 9.51 -16.92 2.56
C TYR A 23 9.96 -15.48 2.31
N ILE A 24 9.29 -14.51 2.94
CA ILE A 24 9.62 -13.09 2.85
C ILE A 24 11.02 -12.80 3.39
N ARG A 25 11.35 -13.40 4.53
CA ARG A 25 12.67 -13.27 5.16
C ARG A 25 13.77 -13.88 4.28
N ASP A 26 13.55 -15.09 3.79
CA ASP A 26 14.49 -15.79 2.93
C ASP A 26 14.78 -14.99 1.66
N LEU A 27 13.75 -14.43 1.00
CA LEU A 27 13.95 -13.56 -0.17
C LEU A 27 14.84 -12.35 0.13
N ARG A 28 14.60 -11.69 1.27
CA ARG A 28 15.38 -10.52 1.67
C ARG A 28 16.83 -10.87 1.98
N ASP A 29 17.06 -12.04 2.58
CA ASP A 29 18.36 -12.41 3.11
C ASP A 29 19.24 -13.16 2.07
N THR A 30 18.64 -13.68 0.98
CA THR A 30 19.35 -14.51 -0.01
C THR A 30 19.51 -13.88 -1.38
N HIS A 31 18.84 -12.75 -1.67
CA HIS A 31 18.90 -12.10 -2.97
C HIS A 31 19.48 -10.68 -2.85
N ASP A 32 20.29 -10.31 -3.83
CA ASP A 32 20.71 -8.92 -3.98
C ASP A 32 19.59 -8.08 -4.60
N PRO A 33 19.44 -6.80 -4.21
CA PRO A 33 18.59 -5.88 -4.94
C PRO A 33 19.01 -5.80 -6.41
N VAL A 34 18.04 -5.67 -7.32
CA VAL A 34 18.34 -5.46 -8.74
C VAL A 34 19.14 -4.16 -8.92
N PRO A 35 20.05 -4.07 -9.92
CA PRO A 35 20.86 -2.88 -10.14
C PRO A 35 20.03 -1.60 -10.21
N GLY A 36 20.46 -0.58 -9.46
CA GLY A 36 19.73 0.69 -9.34
C GLY A 36 18.60 0.69 -8.31
N LYS A 37 18.51 -0.34 -7.45
CA LYS A 37 17.61 -0.37 -6.28
C LYS A 37 18.40 -0.59 -5.01
N ASP A 38 18.02 0.13 -3.95
CA ASP A 38 18.71 0.06 -2.66
C ASP A 38 18.29 -1.15 -1.81
N ARG A 39 17.14 -1.76 -2.10
CA ARG A 39 16.58 -2.87 -1.33
C ARG A 39 15.57 -3.69 -2.13
N ILE A 40 15.40 -4.94 -1.73
CA ILE A 40 14.29 -5.79 -2.18
C ILE A 40 12.99 -5.27 -1.57
N ARG A 41 11.96 -5.17 -2.42
CA ARG A 41 10.60 -4.80 -2.00
C ARG A 41 9.64 -5.84 -2.55
N LEU A 42 8.75 -6.30 -1.68
CA LEU A 42 7.63 -7.13 -2.09
C LEU A 42 6.49 -6.24 -2.57
N PRO A 43 5.53 -6.80 -3.34
CA PRO A 43 4.27 -6.13 -3.60
C PRO A 43 3.68 -5.58 -2.30
N ALA A 44 3.10 -4.37 -2.36
CA ALA A 44 2.54 -3.64 -1.22
C ALA A 44 3.52 -2.97 -0.24
N HIS A 45 4.84 -3.21 -0.26
CA HIS A 45 5.77 -2.52 0.65
C HIS A 45 5.78 -0.99 0.46
N ILE A 46 5.69 -0.51 -0.78
CA ILE A 46 5.71 0.94 -1.06
C ILE A 46 4.39 1.59 -0.63
N GLU A 47 3.29 0.88 -0.85
CA GLU A 47 1.94 1.27 -0.50
C GLU A 47 1.78 1.36 1.02
N GLU A 48 2.33 0.39 1.76
CA GLU A 48 2.37 0.41 3.22
C GLU A 48 3.17 1.61 3.74
N GLU A 49 4.38 1.81 3.24
CA GLU A 49 5.23 2.95 3.62
C GLU A 49 4.54 4.29 3.35
N ARG A 50 3.93 4.45 2.18
CA ARG A 50 3.15 5.64 1.82
C ARG A 50 1.92 5.79 2.70
N THR A 51 1.24 4.71 3.05
CA THR A 51 0.07 4.74 3.93
C THR A 51 0.47 5.21 5.33
N ILE A 52 1.56 4.68 5.89
CA ILE A 52 2.11 5.13 7.18
C ILE A 52 2.48 6.61 7.13
N LEU A 53 3.14 7.05 6.05
CA LEU A 53 3.50 8.45 5.85
C LEU A 53 2.24 9.34 5.81
N HIS A 54 1.27 9.01 4.94
CA HIS A 54 0.04 9.80 4.77
C HIS A 54 -0.80 9.88 6.05
N ARG A 55 -0.80 8.84 6.88
CA ARG A 55 -1.45 8.88 8.20
C ARG A 55 -0.81 9.91 9.14
N ARG A 56 0.49 10.18 8.99
CA ARG A 56 1.23 11.14 9.82
C ARG A 56 1.18 12.56 9.26
N VAL A 57 1.31 12.73 7.95
CA VAL A 57 1.52 14.04 7.33
C VAL A 57 0.38 14.49 6.41
N GLY A 58 -0.68 13.68 6.28
CA GLY A 58 -1.74 13.89 5.32
C GLY A 58 -1.40 13.40 3.91
N ILE A 59 -2.42 13.31 3.05
CA ILE A 59 -2.25 12.94 1.64
C ILE A 59 -1.91 14.20 0.86
N HIS A 60 -0.80 14.16 0.11
CA HIS A 60 -0.45 15.23 -0.80
C HIS A 60 -1.31 15.16 -2.07
N PHE A 61 -2.04 16.24 -2.36
CA PHE A 61 -2.74 16.42 -3.63
C PHE A 61 -1.91 17.31 -4.55
N GLY A 62 -1.75 16.88 -5.80
CA GLY A 62 -1.16 17.73 -6.83
C GLY A 62 -2.08 18.87 -7.23
N GLU A 63 -1.55 19.81 -8.02
CA GLU A 63 -2.29 21.00 -8.43
C GLU A 63 -3.54 20.67 -9.27
N GLN A 64 -3.49 19.61 -10.07
CA GLN A 64 -4.66 19.19 -10.86
C GLN A 64 -5.76 18.64 -9.94
N GLU A 65 -5.41 17.81 -8.96
CA GLU A 65 -6.34 17.26 -8.00
C GLU A 65 -6.96 18.35 -7.13
N LYS A 66 -6.16 19.33 -6.67
CA LYS A 66 -6.67 20.49 -5.92
C LYS A 66 -7.67 21.29 -6.74
N ARG A 67 -7.37 21.59 -8.01
CA ARG A 67 -8.30 22.31 -8.91
C ARG A 67 -9.60 21.53 -9.13
N ALA A 68 -9.51 20.22 -9.33
CA ALA A 68 -10.70 19.38 -9.47
C ALA A 68 -11.57 19.41 -8.20
N LYS A 69 -10.94 19.33 -7.02
CA LYS A 69 -11.64 19.44 -5.73
C LYS A 69 -12.27 20.82 -5.52
N GLN A 70 -11.59 21.89 -5.91
CA GLN A 70 -12.15 23.26 -5.89
C GLN A 70 -13.38 23.39 -6.78
N ALA A 71 -13.32 22.88 -8.03
CA ALA A 71 -14.46 22.90 -8.94
C ALA A 71 -15.66 22.11 -8.38
N LEU A 72 -15.40 20.96 -7.74
CA LEU A 72 -16.44 20.18 -7.06
C LEU A 72 -17.03 20.93 -5.86
N HIS A 73 -16.21 21.61 -5.06
CA HIS A 73 -16.68 22.47 -3.98
C HIS A 73 -17.61 23.58 -4.49
N GLU A 74 -17.22 24.27 -5.56
CA GLU A 74 -18.03 25.35 -6.15
C GLU A 74 -19.38 24.85 -6.67
N HIS A 75 -19.39 23.65 -7.24
CA HIS A 75 -20.61 23.04 -7.80
C HIS A 75 -21.54 22.48 -6.72
N TYR A 76 -21.00 21.69 -5.79
CA TYR A 76 -21.79 20.95 -4.79
C TYR A 76 -21.90 21.65 -3.43
N ARG A 77 -21.15 22.74 -3.21
CA ARG A 77 -21.11 23.51 -1.96
C ARG A 77 -20.74 22.68 -0.73
N VAL A 78 -19.98 21.61 -0.92
CA VAL A 78 -19.42 20.78 0.16
C VAL A 78 -18.07 21.35 0.56
N ALA A 79 -17.87 21.67 1.84
CA ALA A 79 -16.63 22.24 2.35
C ALA A 79 -15.42 21.34 2.06
N LEU A 80 -14.31 21.95 1.68
CA LEU A 80 -13.04 21.26 1.55
C LEU A 80 -12.41 21.04 2.93
N PRO A 81 -11.62 19.98 3.13
CA PRO A 81 -10.97 19.71 4.41
C PRO A 81 -9.70 20.56 4.63
N TRP A 82 -9.54 21.63 3.86
CA TRP A 82 -8.52 22.66 3.99
C TRP A 82 -9.16 24.03 3.76
N ASP A 83 -8.53 25.08 4.29
CA ASP A 83 -8.97 26.48 4.13
C ASP A 83 -8.87 26.97 2.68
#